data_AF-A0A359GWR1-F1
#
_entry.id   AF-A0A359GWR1-F1
#
_cell.length_a   1.000
_cell.length_b   1.000
_cell.length_c   1.000
_cell.angle_alpha   90.00
_cell.angle_beta   90.00
_cell.angle_gamma   90.00
#
_symmetry.space_group_name_H-M   'P 1'
#
loop_
_entity.id
_entity.type
_entity.pdbx_description
1 polymer ?
#
loop_
_entity_poly.entity_id
_entity_poly.type
_entity_poly.pdbx_seq_one_letter_code
_entity_poly.pdbx_strand_id
1 'polypeptide(L)'
;MAGKWQVKDHEAEKKLFDQRLVVAGILIVVLFSALVFQLVNLQIYQYEYFTARSDGNRLHSQYVPPARGLIFDRSGTLLADNQPIFNLTVVREQVENFEETL
;
A
#
# COMPACT_ATOMS: atom_id res chain seq x y z
N MET A 1 -42.09 21.60 -55.89
CA MET A 1 -41.22 22.66 -55.35
C MET A 1 -39.92 22.00 -54.93
N ALA A 2 -38.81 22.49 -55.45
CA ALA A 2 -37.53 21.77 -55.55
C ALA A 2 -36.88 21.48 -54.19
N GLY A 3 -36.43 20.23 -54.00
CA GLY A 3 -35.56 19.83 -52.90
C GLY A 3 -34.24 20.59 -53.00
N LYS A 4 -33.90 21.30 -51.92
CA LYS A 4 -32.69 22.12 -51.81
C LYS A 4 -31.51 21.15 -51.64
N TRP A 5 -30.75 20.89 -52.69
CA TRP A 5 -29.51 20.14 -52.61
C TRP A 5 -28.47 20.98 -51.85
N GLN A 6 -28.36 20.74 -50.55
CA GLN A 6 -27.38 21.37 -49.70
C GLN A 6 -26.05 20.63 -49.90
N VAL A 7 -25.14 21.21 -50.67
CA VAL A 7 -23.77 20.69 -50.79
C VAL A 7 -23.13 20.81 -49.41
N LYS A 8 -22.78 19.66 -48.82
CA LYS A 8 -22.23 19.55 -47.49
C LYS A 8 -20.77 20.02 -47.53
N ASP A 9 -20.43 21.04 -46.76
CA ASP A 9 -19.07 21.59 -46.73
C ASP A 9 -18.18 20.74 -45.83
N HIS A 10 -17.49 19.77 -46.44
CA HIS A 10 -16.60 18.85 -45.75
C HIS A 10 -15.36 19.53 -45.16
N GLU A 11 -14.93 20.68 -45.68
CA GLU A 11 -13.76 21.38 -45.15
C GLU A 11 -14.08 22.07 -43.82
N ALA A 12 -15.24 22.70 -43.72
CA ALA A 12 -15.72 23.32 -42.49
C ALA A 12 -15.94 22.29 -41.37
N GLU A 13 -16.54 21.13 -41.69
CA GLU A 13 -16.73 20.04 -40.73
C GLU A 13 -15.39 19.46 -40.23
N LYS A 14 -14.43 19.26 -41.13
CA LYS A 14 -13.08 18.77 -40.79
C LYS A 14 -12.33 19.74 -39.88
N LYS A 15 -12.37 21.05 -40.18
CA LYS A 15 -11.71 22.06 -39.34
C LYS A 15 -12.27 22.10 -37.92
N LEU A 16 -13.59 21.99 -37.76
CA LEU A 16 -14.24 21.92 -36.45
C LEU A 16 -13.85 20.65 -35.69
N PHE A 17 -13.74 19.52 -36.39
CA PHE A 17 -13.28 18.26 -35.81
C PHE A 17 -11.82 18.34 -35.34
N ASP A 18 -10.92 18.84 -36.19
CA ASP A 18 -9.50 18.98 -35.87
C ASP A 18 -9.27 19.93 -34.69
N GLN A 19 -10.01 21.04 -34.60
CA GLN A 19 -9.95 21.94 -33.45
C GLN A 19 -10.36 21.25 -32.14
N ARG A 20 -11.44 20.46 -32.16
CA ARG A 20 -11.87 19.71 -30.97
C ARG A 20 -10.85 18.67 -30.56
N LEU A 21 -10.23 17.99 -31.54
CA LEU A 21 -9.17 17.02 -31.30
C LEU A 21 -7.96 17.66 -30.62
N VAL A 22 -7.52 18.83 -31.11
CA VAL A 22 -6.40 19.56 -30.51
C VAL A 22 -6.72 20.03 -29.09
N VAL A 23 -7.91 20.59 -28.87
CA VAL A 23 -8.34 21.03 -27.53
C VAL A 23 -8.41 19.84 -26.56
N ALA A 24 -8.98 18.71 -26.98
CA ALA A 24 -9.01 17.50 -26.17
C ALA A 24 -7.60 16.97 -25.87
N GLY A 25 -6.70 16.99 -26.85
CA GLY A 25 -5.31 16.58 -26.68
C GLY A 25 -4.58 17.45 -25.65
N ILE A 26 -4.71 18.78 -25.74
CA ILE A 26 -4.13 19.71 -24.77
C ILE A 26 -4.69 19.46 -23.37
N LEU A 27 -6.01 19.27 -23.25
CA LEU A 27 -6.65 18.99 -21.98
C LEU A 27 -6.11 17.71 -21.33
N ILE A 28 -5.95 16.64 -22.12
CA ILE A 28 -5.37 15.38 -21.65
C ILE A 28 -3.94 15.61 -21.15
N VAL A 29 -3.10 16.33 -21.91
CA VAL A 29 -1.73 16.63 -21.50
C VAL A 29 -1.70 17.38 -20.17
N VAL A 30 -2.54 18.41 -20.00
CA VAL A 30 -2.64 19.18 -18.75
C VAL A 30 -3.03 18.29 -17.58
N LEU A 31 -4.01 17.41 -17.75
CA LEU A 31 -4.43 16.48 -16.70
C LEU A 31 -3.29 15.51 -16.32
N PHE A 32 -2.60 14.94 -17.31
CA PHE A 32 -1.45 14.07 -17.06
C PHE A 32 -0.32 14.82 -16.36
N SER A 33 -0.02 16.06 -16.76
CA SER A 33 0.97 16.89 -16.07
C SER A 33 0.60 17.15 -14.61
N ALA A 34 -0.68 17.37 -14.31
CA ALA A 34 -1.16 17.52 -12.94
C ALA A 34 -0.95 16.24 -12.11
N LEU A 35 -1.21 15.06 -12.69
CA LEU A 35 -0.94 13.77 -12.04
C LEU A 35 0.54 13.55 -11.77
N VAL A 36 1.41 13.85 -12.74
CA VAL A 36 2.87 13.76 -12.59
C VAL A 36 3.34 14.71 -11.48
N PHE A 37 2.84 15.94 -11.45
CA PHE A 37 3.15 16.89 -10.40
C PHE A 37 2.73 16.37 -9.01
N GLN A 38 1.54 15.79 -8.89
CA GLN A 38 1.08 15.19 -7.63
C GLN A 38 1.95 14.00 -7.22
N LEU A 39 2.39 13.18 -8.18
CA LEU A 39 3.29 12.07 -7.92
C LEU A 39 4.66 12.56 -7.42
N VAL A 40 5.20 13.62 -8.03
CA VAL A 40 6.44 14.27 -7.58
C VAL A 40 6.28 14.84 -6.16
N ASN A 41 5.14 15.46 -5.85
CA ASN A 41 4.83 15.93 -4.50
C ASN A 41 4.91 14.78 -3.48
N LEU A 42 4.27 13.64 -3.79
CA LEU A 42 4.24 12.50 -2.90
C LEU A 42 5.61 11.82 -2.76
N GLN A 43 6.36 11.70 -3.86
CA GLN A 43 7.61 10.95 -3.90
C GLN A 43 8.84 11.74 -3.49
N ILE A 44 8.88 13.07 -3.70
CA ILE A 44 10.06 13.89 -3.39
C ILE A 44 9.81 14.67 -2.10
N TYR A 45 8.75 15.47 -2.06
CA TYR A 45 8.51 16.37 -0.92
C TYR A 45 8.00 15.62 0.31
N GLN A 46 7.18 14.59 0.13
CA GLN A 46 6.64 13.78 1.22
C GLN A 46 7.37 12.44 1.41
N TYR A 47 8.52 12.26 0.75
CA TYR A 47 9.32 11.02 0.80
C TYR A 47 9.62 10.58 2.24
N GLU A 48 10.20 11.49 3.02
CA GLU A 48 10.68 11.19 4.37
C GLU A 48 9.53 10.80 5.30
N TYR A 49 8.40 11.53 5.21
CA TYR A 49 7.20 11.26 5.98
C TYR A 49 6.63 9.85 5.69
N PHE A 50 6.49 9.47 4.42
CA PHE A 50 5.93 8.17 4.05
C PHE A 50 6.93 7.02 4.23
N THR A 51 8.22 7.28 4.11
CA THR A 51 9.28 6.29 4.37
C THR A 51 9.31 5.94 5.86
N ALA A 52 9.31 6.94 6.74
CA ALA A 52 9.31 6.71 8.20
C ALA A 52 8.09 5.92 8.68
N ARG A 53 6.90 6.20 8.13
CA ARG A 53 5.67 5.43 8.42
C ARG A 53 5.74 4.00 7.90
N SER A 54 6.33 3.79 6.74
CA SER A 54 6.54 2.43 6.19
C SER A 54 7.54 1.64 7.03
N ASP A 55 8.61 2.29 7.50
CA ASP A 55 9.60 1.67 8.39
C ASP A 55 8.99 1.32 9.76
N GLY A 56 8.13 2.17 10.31
CA GLY A 56 7.38 1.87 11.54
C GLY A 56 6.44 0.67 11.40
N ASN A 57 5.87 0.45 10.21
CA ASN A 57 5.08 -0.75 9.92
C ASN A 57 5.95 -2.00 9.67
N ARG A 58 7.19 -1.83 9.19
CA ARG A 58 8.14 -2.93 8.91
C ARG A 58 8.89 -3.41 10.15
N LEU A 59 9.23 -2.50 11.06
CA LEU A 59 10.05 -2.76 12.23
C LEU A 59 9.16 -2.85 13.47
N HIS A 60 8.60 -4.03 13.70
CA HIS A 60 8.00 -4.34 15.01
C HIS A 60 9.13 -4.66 15.98
N SER A 61 9.53 -3.70 16.82
CA SER A 61 10.52 -3.93 17.86
C SER A 61 9.92 -4.89 18.90
N GLN A 62 10.22 -6.17 18.78
CA GLN A 62 9.88 -7.15 19.81
C GLN A 62 10.97 -7.12 20.88
N TYR A 63 10.59 -6.72 22.08
CA TYR A 63 11.47 -6.80 23.24
C TYR A 63 11.66 -8.27 23.63
N VAL A 64 12.88 -8.77 23.52
CA VAL A 64 13.25 -10.11 24.04
C VAL A 64 13.70 -9.94 25.48
N PRO A 65 12.92 -10.40 26.49
CA PRO A 65 13.36 -10.31 27.87
C PRO A 65 14.62 -11.17 28.08
N PRO A 66 15.59 -10.69 28.89
CA PRO A 66 16.75 -11.49 29.22
C PRO A 66 16.34 -12.73 30.02
N ALA A 67 17.09 -13.83 29.85
CA ALA A 67 16.90 -15.02 30.66
C ALA A 67 17.13 -14.71 32.14
N ARG A 68 16.28 -15.27 33.02
CA ARG A 68 16.43 -15.11 34.47
C ARG A 68 17.70 -15.82 34.93
N GLY A 69 18.45 -15.19 35.85
CA GLY A 69 19.64 -15.79 36.43
C GLY A 69 19.33 -17.05 37.23
N LEU A 70 20.28 -17.98 37.24
CA LEU A 70 20.24 -19.20 38.05
C LEU A 70 20.44 -18.85 39.53
N ILE A 71 19.67 -19.48 40.42
CA ILE A 71 19.81 -19.29 41.88
C ILE A 71 20.52 -20.52 42.46
N PHE A 72 21.60 -20.31 43.20
CA PHE A 72 22.37 -21.36 43.86
C PHE A 72 22.38 -21.18 45.39
N ASP A 73 22.47 -22.27 46.13
CA ASP A 73 22.82 -22.25 47.56
C ASP A 73 24.33 -21.98 47.76
N ARG A 74 24.75 -21.70 49.01
CA ARG A 74 26.14 -21.50 49.43
C ARG A 74 27.09 -22.65 49.03
N SER A 75 26.55 -23.85 48.84
CA SER A 75 27.28 -25.06 48.43
C SER A 75 27.40 -25.21 46.91
N GLY A 76 26.83 -24.29 46.13
CA GLY A 76 26.80 -24.36 44.66
C GLY A 76 25.69 -25.26 44.09
N THR A 77 24.76 -25.74 44.92
CA THR A 77 23.59 -26.50 44.44
C THR A 77 22.55 -25.58 43.81
N LEU A 78 22.09 -25.90 42.61
CA LEU A 78 21.07 -25.16 41.88
C LEU A 78 19.70 -25.29 42.58
N LEU A 79 19.10 -24.16 42.94
CA LEU A 79 17.81 -24.07 43.62
C LEU A 79 16.68 -23.60 42.70
N ALA A 80 16.98 -22.75 41.73
CA ALA A 80 15.99 -22.29 40.76
C ALA A 80 16.61 -22.04 39.39
N ASP A 81 15.90 -22.49 38.36
CA ASP A 81 16.22 -22.34 36.94
C ASP A 81 14.92 -22.04 36.17
N ASN A 82 15.06 -21.40 35.00
CA ASN A 82 13.95 -21.08 34.11
C ASN A 82 13.76 -22.22 33.10
N GLN A 83 12.85 -23.14 33.40
CA GLN A 83 12.50 -24.25 32.50
C GLN A 83 11.43 -23.81 31.48
N PRO A 84 11.59 -24.13 30.18
CA PRO A 84 10.61 -23.77 29.16
C PRO A 84 9.28 -24.51 29.39
N ILE A 85 8.17 -23.79 29.30
CA ILE A 85 6.81 -24.35 29.33
C ILE A 85 6.24 -24.24 27.92
N PHE A 86 5.75 -25.35 27.38
CA PHE A 86 5.14 -25.40 26.06
C PHE A 86 3.62 -25.39 26.20
N ASN A 87 2.97 -24.36 25.66
CA ASN A 87 1.51 -24.25 25.62
C ASN A 87 1.04 -24.40 24.18
N LEU A 88 0.08 -25.30 23.94
CA LEU A 88 -0.62 -25.41 22.67
C LEU A 88 -1.75 -24.38 22.65
N THR A 89 -1.75 -23.47 21.67
CA THR A 89 -2.80 -22.47 21.48
C THR A 89 -3.29 -22.55 20.05
N VAL A 90 -4.61 -22.45 19.86
CA VAL A 90 -5.23 -22.42 18.54
C VAL A 90 -6.06 -21.15 18.39
N VAL A 91 -5.95 -20.49 17.24
CA VAL A 91 -6.75 -19.30 16.89
C VAL A 91 -7.88 -19.77 16.00
N ARG A 92 -9.12 -19.70 16.49
CA ARG A 92 -10.29 -20.32 15.85
C ARG A 92 -10.52 -19.81 14.42
N GLU A 93 -10.17 -18.56 14.15
CA GLU A 93 -10.32 -17.90 12.85
C GLU A 93 -9.33 -18.41 11.79
N GLN A 94 -8.27 -19.12 12.19
CA GLN A 94 -7.22 -19.64 11.30
C GLN A 94 -7.36 -21.15 11.03
N VAL A 95 -8.44 -21.77 11.50
CA VAL A 95 -8.68 -23.21 11.38
C VAL A 95 -9.86 -23.45 10.44
N GLU A 96 -9.64 -24.24 9.40
CA GLU A 96 -10.69 -24.61 8.43
C GLU A 96 -11.80 -25.45 9.07
N ASN A 97 -11.43 -26.42 9.93
CA ASN A 97 -12.37 -27.23 10.69
C ASN A 97 -11.87 -27.52 12.11
N PHE A 98 -12.51 -26.90 13.10
CA PHE A 98 -12.13 -27.00 14.51
C PHE A 98 -12.40 -28.39 15.11
N GLU A 99 -13.43 -29.09 14.64
CA GLU A 99 -13.84 -30.39 15.18
C GLU A 99 -12.90 -31.54 14.74
N GLU A 100 -12.13 -31.33 13.67
CA GLU A 100 -11.15 -32.29 13.15
C GLU A 100 -9.71 -32.02 13.64
N THR A 101 -9.45 -30.81 14.15
CA THR A 101 -8.09 -30.33 14.49
C THR A 101 -7.68 -30.63 15.95
N LEU A 102 -8.62 -31.07 16.80
CA LEU A 102 -8.43 -31.37 18.22
C LEU A 102 -8.94 -32.77 18.56
#